data_AF-A0A9E2XI02-F1
#
_entry.id   AF-A0A9E2XI02-F1
#
_cell.length_a   1.000
_cell.length_b   1.000
_cell.length_c   1.000
_cell.angle_alpha   90.00
_cell.angle_beta   90.00
_cell.angle_gamma   90.00
#
_symmetry.space_group_name_H-M   'P 1'
#
loop_
_entity.id
_entity.type
_entity.pdbx_description
1 polymer ?
#
loop_
_entity_poly.entity_id
_entity_poly.type
_entity_poly.pdbx_seq_one_letter_code
_entity_poly.pdbx_strand_id
1 'polypeptide(L)'
;MAQRHMGLSAPLAMQVALAEFIASGAYLAQVRRMTRLYRTRRDRLVQALASETRGRLMVDVPAGSMQLLARCGASSNDRTLASRRATEGIVTQPVSPMNLHAAPT
;
A
#
# COMPACT_ATOMS: atom_id res chain seq x y z
N MET A 1 -12.95 35.12 -24.52
CA MET A 1 -13.09 33.65 -24.50
C MET A 1 -12.72 33.15 -23.12
N ALA A 2 -13.74 32.95 -22.27
CA ALA A 2 -13.58 32.70 -20.84
C ALA A 2 -13.33 31.22 -20.57
N GLN A 3 -12.10 30.87 -20.21
CA GLN A 3 -11.76 29.52 -19.79
C GLN A 3 -12.13 29.35 -18.32
N ARG A 4 -13.31 28.78 -18.08
CA ARG A 4 -13.73 28.30 -16.76
C ARG A 4 -12.89 27.07 -16.41
N HIS A 5 -11.77 27.27 -15.72
CA HIS A 5 -11.01 26.21 -15.09
C HIS A 5 -11.76 25.71 -13.85
N MET A 6 -12.70 24.78 -14.03
CA MET A 6 -12.98 23.80 -12.95
C MET A 6 -11.67 23.05 -12.71
N GLY A 7 -11.23 22.91 -11.46
CA GLY A 7 -9.94 22.33 -11.03
C GLY A 7 -9.76 20.84 -11.35
N LEU A 8 -9.98 20.44 -12.60
CA LEU A 8 -10.05 19.07 -13.10
C LEU A 8 -8.96 18.81 -14.15
N SER A 9 -7.94 19.66 -14.25
CA SER A 9 -6.84 19.46 -15.19
C SER A 9 -5.51 19.79 -14.53
N ALA A 10 -4.58 18.84 -14.59
CA ALA A 10 -3.21 19.08 -14.18
C ALA A 10 -2.64 20.27 -14.97
N PRO A 11 -1.79 21.13 -14.35
CA PRO A 11 -1.19 22.26 -15.05
C PRO A 11 -0.52 21.83 -16.36
N LEU A 12 -0.67 22.61 -17.44
CA LEU A 12 -0.15 22.24 -18.77
C LEU A 12 1.35 21.91 -18.75
N ALA A 13 2.13 22.68 -17.99
CA ALA A 13 3.57 22.41 -17.81
C ALA A 13 3.86 21.01 -17.24
N MET A 14 3.02 20.51 -16.31
CA MET A 14 3.15 19.15 -15.77
C MET A 14 2.79 18.09 -16.81
N GLN A 15 1.81 18.37 -17.66
CA GLN A 15 1.42 17.45 -18.74
C GLN A 15 2.54 17.33 -19.77
N VAL A 16 3.14 18.45 -20.19
CA VAL A 16 4.29 18.47 -21.11
C VAL A 16 5.49 17.74 -20.51
N ALA A 17 5.86 18.07 -19.28
CA ALA A 17 6.98 17.41 -18.60
C ALA A 17 6.76 15.89 -18.43
N LEU A 18 5.53 15.46 -18.12
CA LEU A 18 5.20 14.04 -18.03
C LEU A 18 5.27 13.35 -19.40
N ALA A 19 4.78 13.99 -20.46
CA ALA A 19 4.86 13.46 -21.81
C ALA A 19 6.32 13.24 -22.26
N GLU A 20 7.19 14.23 -22.00
CA GLU A 20 8.63 14.11 -22.25
C GLU A 20 9.29 13.02 -21.39
N PHE A 21 8.90 12.91 -20.12
CA PHE A 21 9.38 11.87 -19.21
C PHE A 21 8.99 10.46 -19.65
N ILE A 22 7.81 10.30 -20.26
CA ILE A 22 7.36 9.03 -20.85
C ILE A 22 8.10 8.77 -22.17
N ALA A 23 8.14 9.75 -23.08
CA ALA A 23 8.74 9.62 -24.41
C ALA A 23 10.25 9.31 -24.36
N SER A 24 10.96 9.87 -23.37
CA SER A 24 12.38 9.57 -23.11
C SER A 24 12.64 8.16 -22.54
N GLY A 25 11.59 7.42 -22.15
CA GLY A 25 11.70 6.11 -21.51
C GLY A 25 12.09 6.16 -20.02
N ALA A 26 12.33 7.37 -19.48
CA ALA A 26 12.73 7.55 -18.08
C ALA A 26 11.63 7.10 -17.10
N TYR A 27 10.35 7.30 -17.44
CA TYR A 27 9.22 6.75 -16.68
C TYR A 27 9.31 5.23 -16.52
N LEU A 28 9.50 4.50 -17.63
CA LEU A 28 9.57 3.04 -17.60
C LEU A 28 10.79 2.55 -16.81
N ALA A 29 11.93 3.23 -16.95
CA ALA A 29 13.14 2.94 -16.17
C ALA A 29 12.88 3.12 -14.66
N GLN A 30 12.17 4.18 -14.28
CA GLN A 30 11.79 4.45 -12.90
C GLN A 30 10.81 3.40 -12.36
N VAL A 31 9.77 3.03 -13.12
CA VAL A 31 8.84 1.96 -12.74
C VAL A 31 9.59 0.65 -12.50
N ARG A 32 10.47 0.23 -13.43
CA ARG A 32 11.29 -0.98 -13.27
C ARG A 32 12.18 -0.93 -12.02
N ARG A 33 12.79 0.23 -11.73
CA ARG A 33 13.59 0.45 -10.51
C ARG A 33 12.72 0.30 -9.26
N MET A 34 11.58 0.96 -9.22
CA MET A 34 10.67 0.93 -8.07
C MET A 34 10.08 -0.47 -7.86
N THR A 35 9.68 -1.18 -8.91
CA THR A 35 9.17 -2.56 -8.82
C THR A 35 10.22 -3.50 -8.21
N ARG A 36 11.50 -3.38 -8.60
CA ARG A 36 12.58 -4.18 -7.99
C ARG A 36 12.79 -3.83 -6.53
N LEU A 37 12.87 -2.54 -6.19
CA LEU A 37 13.08 -2.08 -4.82
C LEU A 37 11.95 -2.56 -3.89
N TYR A 38 10.70 -2.38 -4.30
CA TYR A 38 9.56 -2.79 -3.48
C TYR A 38 9.40 -4.29 -3.37
N ARG A 39 9.79 -5.07 -4.40
CA ARG A 39 9.87 -6.53 -4.30
C ARG A 39 10.85 -6.95 -3.22
N THR A 40 12.08 -6.41 -3.24
CA THR A 40 13.08 -6.72 -2.20
C THR A 40 12.61 -6.32 -0.80
N ARG A 41 11.99 -5.15 -0.64
CA ARG A 41 11.43 -4.72 0.66
C ARG A 41 10.32 -5.65 1.14
N ARG A 42 9.40 -6.03 0.25
CA ARG A 42 8.31 -6.95 0.53
C ARG A 42 8.86 -8.30 0.99
N ASP A 43 9.79 -8.88 0.26
CA ASP A 43 10.33 -10.21 0.55
C ASP A 43 11.05 -10.21 1.92
N ARG A 44 11.80 -9.15 2.24
CA ARG A 44 12.40 -8.97 3.58
C ARG A 44 11.37 -8.85 4.69
N LEU A 45 10.30 -8.08 4.48
CA LEU A 45 9.23 -7.93 5.46
C LEU A 45 8.49 -9.26 5.69
N VAL A 46 8.20 -10.01 4.62
CA VAL A 46 7.58 -11.34 4.72
C VAL A 46 8.46 -12.30 5.52
N GLN A 47 9.76 -12.33 5.26
CA GLN A 47 10.71 -13.17 6.01
C GLN A 47 10.75 -12.80 7.49
N ALA A 48 10.85 -11.50 7.81
CA ALA A 48 10.83 -11.03 9.20
C ALA A 48 9.50 -11.34 9.90
N LEU A 49 8.36 -11.16 9.23
CA LEU A 49 7.06 -11.51 9.81
C LEU A 49 6.96 -13.01 10.08
N ALA A 50 7.47 -13.86 9.18
CA ALA A 50 7.49 -15.30 9.37
C ALA A 50 8.37 -15.72 10.57
N SER A 51 9.56 -15.11 10.73
CA SER A 51 10.47 -15.42 11.86
C SER A 51 9.94 -14.91 13.20
N GLU A 52 9.52 -13.65 13.26
CA GLU A 52 9.20 -12.98 14.51
C GLU A 52 7.83 -13.37 15.07
N THR A 53 6.85 -13.64 14.19
CA THR A 53 5.47 -13.89 14.63
C THR A 53 5.22 -15.35 14.97
N ARG A 54 6.16 -16.25 14.62
CA ARG A 54 6.09 -17.70 14.88
C ARG A 54 4.72 -18.31 14.51
N GLY A 55 4.19 -17.92 13.34
CA GLY A 55 2.91 -18.43 12.82
C GLY A 55 1.65 -17.75 13.39
N ARG A 56 1.78 -16.74 14.25
CA ARG A 56 0.63 -15.96 14.75
C ARG A 56 0.01 -15.06 13.68
N LEU A 57 0.76 -14.72 12.64
CA LEU A 57 0.29 -14.00 11.47
C LEU A 57 0.43 -14.87 10.22
N MET A 58 -0.67 -15.05 9.48
CA MET A 58 -0.66 -15.60 8.13
C MET A 58 -0.62 -14.44 7.13
N VAL A 59 0.50 -14.27 6.43
CA VAL A 59 0.69 -13.19 5.46
C VAL A 59 0.35 -13.68 4.05
N ASP A 60 -0.58 -13.01 3.38
CA ASP A 60 -0.78 -13.18 1.95
C ASP A 60 0.22 -12.28 1.20
N VAL A 61 1.03 -12.89 0.33
CA VAL A 61 2.03 -12.18 -0.47
C VAL A 61 1.45 -11.85 -1.84
N PRO A 62 1.06 -10.60 -2.12
CA PRO A 62 0.45 -10.24 -3.40
C PRO A 62 1.51 -10.15 -4.50
N ALA A 63 1.12 -10.39 -5.74
CA ALA A 63 2.03 -10.37 -6.89
C ALA A 63 2.58 -8.96 -7.24
N GLY A 64 1.91 -7.86 -6.85
CA GLY A 64 2.24 -6.53 -7.38
C GLY A 64 1.94 -5.29 -6.54
N SER A 65 1.49 -5.40 -5.28
CA SER A 65 1.23 -4.23 -4.42
C SER A 65 2.31 -4.04 -3.35
N MET A 66 2.38 -2.85 -2.77
CA MET A 66 3.25 -2.52 -1.63
C MET A 66 2.65 -2.90 -0.28
N GLN A 67 1.37 -3.30 -0.27
CA GLN A 67 0.62 -3.62 0.94
C GLN A 67 0.60 -5.12 1.16
N LEU A 68 0.81 -5.57 2.40
CA LEU A 68 0.67 -6.96 2.80
C LEU A 68 -0.59 -7.12 3.63
N LEU A 69 -1.35 -8.17 3.36
CA LEU A 69 -2.48 -8.56 4.20
C LEU A 69 -1.99 -9.63 5.17
N ALA A 70 -2.17 -9.40 6.47
CA ALA A 70 -1.85 -10.37 7.49
C ALA A 70 -3.13 -10.76 8.24
N ARG A 71 -3.49 -12.04 8.20
CA ARG A 71 -4.53 -12.62 9.04
C ARG A 71 -3.96 -12.94 10.42
N CYS A 72 -4.60 -12.42 11.44
CA CYS A 72 -4.34 -12.80 12.82
C CYS A 72 -5.08 -14.10 13.16
N GLY A 73 -4.65 -14.79 14.22
CA GLY A 73 -5.39 -15.95 14.72
C GLY A 73 -6.86 -15.64 15.01
N ALA A 74 -7.73 -16.64 14.92
CA ALA A 74 -9.19 -16.50 14.95
C ALA A 74 -9.75 -15.76 16.18
N SER A 75 -9.02 -15.76 17.30
CA SER A 75 -9.42 -15.07 18.54
C SER A 75 -8.96 -13.60 18.62
N SER A 76 -8.29 -13.07 17.60
CA SER A 76 -7.71 -11.72 17.61
C SER A 76 -8.62 -10.70 16.94
N ASN A 77 -8.93 -9.62 17.68
CA ASN A 77 -9.57 -8.44 17.13
C ASN A 77 -8.50 -7.52 16.50
N ASP A 78 -8.54 -7.34 15.18
CA ASP A 78 -7.55 -6.57 14.42
C ASP A 78 -7.53 -5.07 14.80
N ARG A 79 -8.68 -4.48 15.18
CA ARG A 79 -8.75 -3.10 15.66
C ARG A 79 -8.00 -2.93 16.98
N THR A 80 -8.24 -3.83 17.93
CA THR A 80 -7.55 -3.82 19.23
C THR A 80 -6.06 -4.06 19.05
N LEU A 81 -5.68 -4.97 18.15
CA LEU A 81 -4.28 -5.23 17.84
C LEU A 81 -3.61 -3.99 17.23
N ALA A 82 -4.22 -3.36 16.23
CA ALA A 82 -3.69 -2.16 15.59
C ALA A 82 -3.51 -1.01 16.59
N SER A 83 -4.50 -0.77 17.46
CA SER A 83 -4.43 0.25 18.51
C SER A 83 -3.30 0.00 19.51
N ARG A 84 -3.14 -1.25 19.98
CA ARG A 84 -2.04 -1.62 20.90
C ARG A 84 -0.66 -1.50 20.26
N ARG A 85 -0.54 -1.79 18.96
CA ARG A 85 0.74 -1.69 18.25
C ARG A 85 1.10 -0.24 17.91
N ALA A 86 0.11 0.63 17.71
CA ALA A 86 0.33 2.04 17.51
C ALA A 86 1.02 2.71 18.72
N THR A 87 0.72 2.28 19.95
CA THR A 87 1.41 2.78 21.15
C THR A 87 2.88 2.37 21.23
N GLU A 88 3.29 1.37 20.43
CA GLU A 88 4.66 0.91 20.28
C GLU A 88 5.33 1.43 18.99
N GLY A 89 4.67 2.36 18.28
CA GLY A 89 5.18 2.96 17.03
C GLY A 89 4.93 2.12 15.77
N ILE A 90 4.19 1.01 15.87
CA ILE A 90 3.85 0.14 14.74
C ILE A 90 2.43 0.48 14.28
N VAL A 91 2.33 1.26 13.20
CA VAL A 91 1.04 1.65 12.60
C VAL A 91 0.61 0.61 11.57
N THR A 92 -0.59 0.06 11.75
CA THR A 92 -1.22 -0.90 10.83
C THR A 92 -2.69 -0.54 10.63
N GLN A 93 -3.22 -0.86 9.46
CA GLN A 93 -4.63 -0.61 9.13
C GLN A 93 -5.45 -1.87 9.43
N PRO A 94 -6.42 -1.85 10.36
CA PRO A 94 -7.35 -2.96 10.53
C PRO A 94 -8.27 -3.06 9.31
N VAL A 95 -8.62 -4.27 8.92
CA VAL A 95 -9.42 -4.58 7.72
C VAL A 95 -10.89 -4.79 8.05
N SER A 96 -11.22 -5.16 9.29
CA SER A 96 -12.61 -5.27 9.77
C SER A 96 -13.51 -4.05 9.46
N PRO A 97 -13.05 -2.78 9.51
CA PRO A 97 -13.88 -1.62 9.13
C PRO A 97 -14.24 -1.56 7.64
N MET A 98 -13.53 -2.30 6.79
CA MET A 98 -13.71 -2.28 5.33
C MET A 98 -14.70 -3.36 4.86
N ASN A 99 -15.36 -4.07 5.79
CA ASN A 99 -16.35 -5.07 5.44
C ASN A 99 -17.65 -4.40 4.95
N LEU A 100 -17.92 -4.53 3.66
CA LEU A 100 -19.13 -3.98 3.02
C LEU A 100 -20.41 -4.76 3.35
N HIS A 101 -20.31 -5.96 3.92
CA HIS A 101 -21.44 -6.83 4.27
C HIS A 101 -21.69 -6.92 5.78
N ALA A 102 -21.00 -6.11 6.59
CA ALA A 102 -21.32 -6.02 8.00
C ALA A 102 -22.67 -5.33 8.17
N ALA A 103 -23.65 -6.02 8.77
CA ALA A 103 -24.87 -5.39 9.23
C ALA A 103 -24.51 -4.20 10.15
N PRO A 104 -25.20 -3.06 10.07
CA PRO A 104 -24.94 -1.94 10.96
C PRO A 104 -25.16 -2.40 12.40
N THR A 105 -24.09 -2.39 13.21
CA THR A 105 -24.14 -2.53 14.68
C THR A 105 -24.89 -1.38 15.31
#